data_AF-A0A136HRM2-F1
#
_entry.id   AF-A0A136HRM2-F1
#
_cell.length_a   1.000
_cell.length_b   1.000
_cell.length_c   1.000
_cell.angle_alpha   90.00
_cell.angle_beta   90.00
_cell.angle_gamma   90.00
#
_symmetry.space_group_name_H-M   'P 1'
#
loop_
_entity.id
_entity.type
_entity.pdbx_description
1 polymer ?
#
loop_
_entity_poly.entity_id
_entity_poly.type
_entity_poly.pdbx_seq_one_letter_code
_entity_poly.pdbx_strand_id
1 'polypeptide(L)'
;MKLPYRKGVITSLLTALVLSLSGCDSINLSGREPGEIPFSLVDVDTGECPMLMKIGQQRWNIDYFGFYLSNPEVRIDGKWQPVNFKKNDWQTAKVALMKFHSLCNAPEQANDKIVLDVSKALMKLATNLRFTMGVPVAENHANPLTLPSPLNDSSMFWSWQNGHKFLRIDVSKHSDPTRTWSYHLGSVGCESESAVRPPEKSCAFTNRVEFILPMTQLDTDLDLEVSVSNIVAQVNLEDSPSCMFETPETAPCDKLIQNLVHRPWIKWQ
;
A
#
# COMPACT_ATOMS: atom_id res chain seq x y z
N MET A 1 -49.61 -12.14 83.81
CA MET A 1 -48.45 -12.13 84.72
C MET A 1 -47.19 -11.94 83.86
N LYS A 2 -46.56 -10.76 83.99
CA LYS A 2 -45.23 -10.31 83.52
C LYS A 2 -44.55 -11.07 82.35
N LEU A 3 -44.49 -10.42 81.19
CA LEU A 3 -43.24 -10.30 80.42
C LEU A 3 -42.37 -9.24 81.14
N PRO A 4 -41.01 -9.29 81.11
CA PRO A 4 -40.29 -9.08 79.84
C PRO A 4 -38.85 -9.66 79.74
N TYR A 5 -38.26 -9.36 78.57
CA TYR A 5 -36.84 -9.00 78.38
C TYR A 5 -35.83 -10.12 78.07
N ARG A 6 -35.50 -10.27 76.78
CA ARG A 6 -34.18 -10.77 76.37
C ARG A 6 -33.58 -9.82 75.32
N LYS A 7 -32.36 -9.39 75.65
CA LYS A 7 -31.56 -8.35 75.00
C LYS A 7 -31.20 -8.72 73.56
N GLY A 8 -31.31 -7.75 72.66
CA GLY A 8 -30.69 -7.79 71.35
C GLY A 8 -29.17 -7.70 71.46
N VAL A 9 -28.49 -8.57 70.73
CA VAL A 9 -27.05 -8.46 70.45
C VAL A 9 -26.96 -7.95 69.02
N ILE A 10 -26.55 -6.69 68.88
CA ILE A 10 -26.24 -6.07 67.59
C ILE A 10 -24.80 -6.45 67.27
N THR A 11 -24.61 -7.41 66.37
CA THR A 11 -23.30 -7.73 65.79
C THR A 11 -23.03 -6.74 64.67
N SER A 12 -22.18 -5.75 64.93
CA SER A 12 -21.68 -4.81 63.94
C SER A 12 -20.86 -5.54 62.87
N LEU A 13 -21.36 -5.63 61.63
CA LEU A 13 -20.55 -5.96 60.47
C LEU A 13 -19.80 -4.69 60.02
N LEU A 14 -18.48 -4.66 60.22
CA LEU A 14 -17.59 -3.74 59.51
C LEU A 14 -17.58 -4.15 58.03
N THR A 15 -18.25 -3.38 57.18
CA THR A 15 -18.10 -3.48 55.72
C THR A 15 -16.94 -2.56 55.31
N ALA A 16 -15.80 -3.15 54.96
CA ALA A 16 -14.68 -2.42 54.39
C ALA A 16 -15.04 -2.01 52.94
N LEU A 17 -15.26 -0.71 52.73
CA LEU A 17 -15.50 -0.13 51.42
C LEU A 17 -14.15 0.04 50.70
N VAL A 18 -13.80 -0.93 49.85
CA VAL A 18 -12.65 -0.79 48.94
C VAL A 18 -13.09 0.13 47.80
N LEU A 19 -12.72 1.41 47.90
CA LEU A 19 -12.79 2.37 46.79
C LEU A 19 -11.77 1.96 45.74
N SER A 20 -12.22 1.23 44.72
CA SER A 20 -11.46 1.04 43.49
C SER A 20 -11.41 2.38 42.77
N LEU A 21 -10.21 2.97 42.73
CA LEU A 21 -9.87 4.04 41.82
C LEU A 21 -9.93 3.47 40.40
N SER A 22 -11.08 3.59 39.75
CA SER A 22 -11.19 3.49 38.30
C SER A 22 -10.43 4.66 37.71
N GLY A 23 -9.15 4.43 37.40
CA GLY A 23 -8.42 5.27 36.46
C GLY A 23 -9.23 5.32 35.18
N CYS A 24 -9.74 6.50 34.84
CA CYS A 24 -10.16 6.78 33.48
C CYS A 24 -8.90 6.73 32.62
N ASP A 25 -8.55 5.53 32.15
CA ASP A 25 -7.77 5.42 30.95
C ASP A 25 -8.58 6.15 29.88
N SER A 26 -7.97 7.17 29.32
CA SER A 26 -8.48 7.84 28.13
C SER A 26 -8.47 6.79 27.04
N ILE A 27 -9.63 6.14 26.87
CA ILE A 27 -9.91 5.27 25.74
C ILE A 27 -9.74 6.17 24.52
N ASN A 28 -8.59 6.09 23.88
CA ASN A 28 -8.35 6.69 22.59
C ASN A 28 -9.17 5.88 21.59
N LEU A 29 -10.47 6.15 21.54
CA LEU A 29 -11.34 5.81 20.41
C LEU A 29 -10.91 6.71 19.24
N SER A 30 -9.68 6.52 18.75
CA SER A 30 -9.18 7.23 17.57
C SER A 30 -9.87 6.62 16.36
N GLY A 31 -11.01 7.21 15.97
CA GLY A 31 -11.57 6.97 14.64
C GLY A 31 -10.55 7.36 13.56
N ARG A 32 -10.57 6.66 12.43
CA ARG A 32 -9.73 6.97 11.26
C ARG A 32 -9.89 8.43 10.86
N GLU A 33 -8.79 9.06 10.45
CA GLU A 33 -8.88 10.40 9.89
C GLU A 33 -9.58 10.38 8.51
N PRO A 34 -10.27 11.46 8.11
CA PRO A 34 -10.90 11.52 6.80
C PRO A 34 -9.89 11.25 5.68
N GLY A 35 -10.25 10.35 4.76
CA GLY A 35 -9.39 10.00 3.63
C GLY A 35 -8.27 9.02 3.96
N GLU A 36 -8.14 8.56 5.20
CA GLU A 36 -7.27 7.44 5.55
C GLU A 36 -7.79 6.15 4.93
N ILE A 37 -6.92 5.47 4.17
CA ILE A 37 -7.20 4.22 3.50
C ILE A 37 -6.06 3.26 3.85
N PRO A 38 -6.25 2.40 4.87
CA PRO A 38 -5.34 1.30 5.15
C PRO A 38 -5.30 0.32 3.98
N PHE A 39 -4.19 -0.41 3.88
CA PHE A 39 -4.01 -1.42 2.88
C PHE A 39 -3.27 -2.63 3.42
N SER A 40 -3.57 -3.80 2.88
CA SER A 40 -2.95 -5.06 3.29
C SER A 40 -2.66 -5.96 2.10
N LEU A 41 -1.73 -6.90 2.29
CA LEU A 41 -1.50 -7.98 1.34
C LEU A 41 -2.50 -9.10 1.57
N VAL A 42 -3.03 -9.65 0.48
CA VAL A 42 -3.80 -10.88 0.47
C VAL A 42 -3.08 -11.96 -0.34
N ASP A 43 -3.42 -13.23 -0.08
CA ASP A 43 -2.76 -14.40 -0.67
C ASP A 43 -1.26 -14.51 -0.35
N VAL A 44 -0.82 -13.81 0.70
CA VAL A 44 0.54 -13.81 1.24
C VAL A 44 0.46 -14.16 2.72
N ASP A 45 1.35 -15.03 3.17
CA ASP A 45 1.57 -15.29 4.59
C ASP A 45 2.44 -14.19 5.17
N THR A 46 1.79 -13.22 5.82
CA THR A 46 2.43 -12.09 6.48
C THR A 46 2.86 -12.40 7.91
N GLY A 47 2.53 -13.59 8.44
CA GLY A 47 3.01 -14.06 9.75
C GLY A 47 4.42 -14.68 9.65
N GLU A 48 4.81 -15.08 8.45
CA GLU A 48 6.14 -15.61 8.14
C GLU A 48 7.14 -14.49 7.80
N CYS A 49 8.42 -14.77 8.05
CA CYS A 49 9.49 -13.81 7.82
C CYS A 49 10.70 -14.42 7.09
N PRO A 50 11.01 -13.98 5.86
CA PRO A 50 10.27 -12.99 5.05
C PRO A 50 8.85 -13.43 4.70
N MET A 51 7.99 -12.47 4.34
CA MET A 51 6.63 -12.76 3.88
C MET A 51 6.65 -13.79 2.75
N LEU A 52 5.74 -14.76 2.82
CA LEU A 52 5.71 -15.88 1.88
C LEU A 52 4.50 -15.82 0.95
N MET A 53 4.73 -15.98 -0.34
CA MET A 53 3.64 -16.12 -1.31
C MET A 53 3.73 -17.43 -2.07
N LYS A 54 2.57 -17.93 -2.53
CA LYS A 54 2.49 -19.12 -3.37
C LYS A 54 2.17 -18.72 -4.80
N ILE A 55 2.97 -19.21 -5.74
CA ILE A 55 2.70 -19.11 -7.18
C ILE A 55 2.64 -20.52 -7.73
N GLY A 56 1.45 -20.95 -8.13
CA GLY A 56 1.22 -22.36 -8.46
C GLY A 56 1.52 -23.26 -7.26
N GLN A 57 2.47 -24.18 -7.42
CA GLN A 57 2.91 -25.08 -6.35
C GLN A 57 4.21 -24.61 -5.66
N GLN A 58 4.83 -23.54 -6.16
CA GLN A 58 6.10 -23.03 -5.64
C GLN A 58 5.87 -21.98 -4.55
N ARG A 59 6.79 -21.92 -3.59
CA ARG A 59 6.81 -20.91 -2.52
C ARG A 59 7.94 -19.93 -2.78
N TRP A 60 7.62 -18.65 -2.65
CA TRP A 60 8.54 -17.54 -2.89
C TRP A 60 8.52 -16.61 -1.69
N ASN A 61 9.70 -16.24 -1.20
CA ASN A 61 9.84 -15.13 -0.27
C ASN A 61 9.62 -13.84 -1.06
N ILE A 62 8.81 -12.93 -0.54
CA ILE A 62 8.77 -11.55 -1.03
C ILE A 62 9.93 -10.84 -0.38
N ASP A 63 10.96 -10.46 -1.14
CA ASP A 63 12.11 -9.73 -0.62
C ASP A 63 11.87 -8.21 -0.66
N TYR A 64 11.08 -7.76 -1.63
CA TYR A 64 10.58 -6.39 -1.72
C TYR A 64 9.26 -6.36 -2.48
N PHE A 65 8.26 -5.64 -1.97
CA PHE A 65 7.10 -5.25 -2.75
C PHE A 65 6.72 -3.79 -2.48
N GLY A 66 6.61 -3.00 -3.54
CA GLY A 66 6.10 -1.65 -3.41
C GLY A 66 5.81 -0.98 -4.74
N PHE A 67 4.91 -0.01 -4.72
CA PHE A 67 4.50 0.72 -5.91
C PHE A 67 4.03 2.13 -5.56
N TYR A 68 4.15 3.03 -6.53
CA TYR A 68 3.65 4.39 -6.41
C TYR A 68 2.20 4.48 -6.87
N LEU A 69 1.38 5.22 -6.14
CA LEU A 69 0.09 5.73 -6.60
C LEU A 69 0.18 7.23 -6.83
N SER A 70 -0.44 7.70 -7.90
CA SER A 70 -0.51 9.12 -8.24
C SER A 70 -1.87 9.51 -8.79
N ASN A 71 -2.09 10.83 -8.89
CA ASN A 71 -3.28 11.44 -9.47
C ASN A 71 -4.59 10.89 -8.86
N PRO A 72 -4.79 10.99 -7.54
CA PRO A 72 -6.02 10.51 -6.93
C PRO A 72 -7.20 11.37 -7.39
N GLU A 73 -8.27 10.71 -7.80
CA GLU A 73 -9.52 11.36 -8.24
C GLU A 73 -10.72 10.66 -7.64
N VAL A 74 -11.69 11.44 -7.16
CA VAL A 74 -12.98 10.92 -6.70
C VAL A 74 -14.06 11.23 -7.71
N ARG A 75 -15.03 10.32 -7.87
CA ARG A 75 -16.20 10.55 -8.71
C ARG A 75 -17.39 11.02 -7.89
N ILE A 76 -17.90 12.21 -8.17
CA ILE A 76 -19.07 12.80 -7.51
C ILE A 76 -20.01 13.31 -8.61
N ASP A 77 -21.29 12.96 -8.52
CA ASP A 77 -22.32 13.32 -9.52
C ASP A 77 -21.90 12.98 -10.97
N GLY A 78 -21.23 11.83 -11.13
CA GLY A 78 -20.76 11.31 -12.41
C GLY A 78 -19.48 11.96 -12.95
N LYS A 79 -18.94 13.00 -12.29
CA LYS A 79 -17.72 13.71 -12.71
C LYS A 79 -16.51 13.35 -11.85
N TRP A 80 -15.37 13.15 -12.50
CA TRP A 80 -14.09 12.99 -11.80
C TRP A 80 -13.59 14.34 -11.29
N GLN A 81 -13.19 14.37 -10.03
CA GLN A 81 -12.64 15.52 -9.34
C GLN A 81 -11.26 15.14 -8.78
N PRO A 82 -10.19 15.85 -9.16
CA PRO A 82 -8.86 15.60 -8.60
C PRO A 82 -8.85 15.96 -7.12
N VAL A 83 -8.21 15.10 -6.33
CA VAL A 83 -7.90 15.36 -4.93
C VAL A 83 -6.38 15.28 -4.74
N ASN A 84 -5.89 15.59 -3.54
CA ASN A 84 -4.48 15.44 -3.22
C ASN A 84 -4.32 14.35 -2.17
N PHE A 85 -3.10 13.85 -2.04
CA PHE A 85 -2.68 13.14 -0.84
C PHE A 85 -2.28 14.15 0.25
N LYS A 86 -2.52 13.78 1.50
CA LYS A 86 -2.06 14.54 2.68
C LYS A 86 -0.58 14.29 2.90
N LYS A 87 0.27 15.31 2.83
CA LYS A 87 1.72 15.13 2.90
C LYS A 87 2.19 14.44 4.18
N ASN A 88 3.03 13.42 4.06
CA ASN A 88 3.76 12.75 5.14
C ASN A 88 5.01 12.05 4.55
N ASP A 89 5.71 11.24 5.33
CA ASP A 89 6.94 10.56 4.86
C ASP A 89 6.70 9.60 3.68
N TRP A 90 5.48 9.11 3.51
CA TRP A 90 5.07 8.16 2.48
C TRP A 90 4.34 8.79 1.31
N GLN A 91 4.07 10.10 1.33
CA GLN A 91 3.31 10.76 0.27
C GLN A 91 3.62 12.27 0.15
N THR A 92 3.83 12.71 -1.08
CA THR A 92 3.73 14.12 -1.47
C THR A 92 2.26 14.51 -1.66
N ALA A 93 1.94 15.69 -2.20
CA ALA A 93 0.55 15.99 -2.57
C ALA A 93 0.04 15.15 -3.76
N LYS A 94 0.95 14.61 -4.60
CA LYS A 94 0.62 14.00 -5.90
C LYS A 94 0.98 12.52 -5.99
N VAL A 95 1.90 12.05 -5.15
CA VAL A 95 2.45 10.69 -5.21
C VAL A 95 2.47 10.11 -3.81
N ALA A 96 1.97 8.89 -3.66
CA ALA A 96 2.09 8.06 -2.47
C ALA A 96 2.89 6.79 -2.79
N LEU A 97 3.72 6.32 -1.86
CA LEU A 97 4.41 5.04 -1.96
C LEU A 97 3.72 4.04 -1.04
N MET A 98 3.17 2.98 -1.64
CA MET A 98 2.74 1.79 -0.91
C MET A 98 3.94 0.84 -0.87
N LYS A 99 4.46 0.58 0.33
CA LYS A 99 5.67 -0.23 0.52
C LYS A 99 5.39 -1.32 1.54
N PHE A 100 5.33 -2.55 1.05
CA PHE A 100 5.11 -3.74 1.83
C PHE A 100 6.48 -4.37 2.07
N HIS A 101 7.03 -4.13 3.27
CA HIS A 101 8.34 -4.66 3.59
C HIS A 101 8.22 -6.00 4.32
N SER A 102 9.13 -6.90 4.00
CA SER A 102 9.15 -8.30 4.45
C SER A 102 10.32 -8.62 5.37
N LEU A 103 11.21 -7.65 5.63
CA LEU A 103 12.30 -7.88 6.57
C LEU A 103 11.83 -7.49 7.97
N CYS A 104 11.62 -8.49 8.84
CA CYS A 104 11.21 -8.29 10.23
C CYS A 104 12.22 -7.54 11.10
N ASN A 105 13.35 -7.16 10.53
CA ASN A 105 14.35 -6.33 11.17
C ASN A 105 14.06 -4.82 11.04
N ALA A 106 13.14 -4.40 10.17
CA ALA A 106 12.83 -2.99 9.91
C ALA A 106 11.34 -2.76 9.52
N PRO A 107 10.37 -3.16 10.36
CA PRO A 107 8.94 -2.99 10.06
C PRO A 107 8.53 -1.51 9.90
N GLU A 108 9.27 -0.58 10.50
CA GLU A 108 9.06 0.86 10.34
C GLU A 108 9.36 1.38 8.92
N GLN A 109 10.02 0.57 8.08
CA GLN A 109 10.29 0.88 6.68
C GLN A 109 9.22 0.34 5.72
N ALA A 110 8.04 0.00 6.25
CA ALA A 110 6.83 -0.28 5.51
C ALA A 110 5.81 0.86 5.67
N ASN A 111 4.95 1.00 4.67
CA ASN A 111 3.75 1.80 4.74
C ASN A 111 2.55 0.85 4.78
N ASP A 112 1.53 1.17 5.58
CA ASP A 112 0.30 0.38 5.72
C ASP A 112 -0.96 1.18 5.39
N LYS A 113 -0.82 2.47 5.05
CA LYS A 113 -1.95 3.32 4.69
C LYS A 113 -1.57 4.48 3.77
N ILE A 114 -2.54 4.94 3.00
CA ILE A 114 -2.47 6.24 2.33
C ILE A 114 -3.49 7.19 2.96
N VAL A 115 -3.28 8.49 2.82
CA VAL A 115 -4.22 9.49 3.34
C VAL A 115 -4.54 10.52 2.26
N LEU A 116 -5.79 10.61 1.86
CA LEU A 116 -6.27 11.67 0.97
C LEU A 116 -6.51 12.96 1.77
N ASP A 117 -6.12 14.11 1.21
CA ASP A 117 -6.41 15.43 1.77
C ASP A 117 -7.82 15.87 1.38
N VAL A 118 -8.82 15.25 2.02
CA VAL A 118 -10.24 15.39 1.69
C VAL A 118 -11.10 15.45 2.95
N SER A 119 -12.26 16.08 2.86
CA SER A 119 -13.23 16.06 3.95
C SER A 119 -14.04 14.77 3.98
N LYS A 120 -14.51 14.37 5.17
CA LYS A 120 -15.44 13.24 5.31
C LYS A 120 -16.74 13.47 4.52
N ALA A 121 -17.20 14.73 4.41
CA ALA A 121 -18.39 15.08 3.65
C ALA A 121 -18.20 14.81 2.15
N LEU A 122 -17.03 15.16 1.59
CA LEU A 122 -16.70 14.88 0.20
C LEU A 122 -16.68 13.36 -0.06
N MET A 123 -16.01 12.60 0.80
CA MET A 123 -15.90 11.14 0.66
C MET A 123 -17.25 10.43 0.71
N LYS A 124 -18.20 10.91 1.52
CA LYS A 124 -19.56 10.37 1.58
C LYS A 124 -20.35 10.51 0.26
N LEU A 125 -19.98 11.48 -0.58
CA LEU A 125 -20.61 11.72 -1.88
C LEU A 125 -19.92 10.94 -3.01
N ALA A 126 -18.71 10.43 -2.77
CA ALA A 126 -17.93 9.75 -3.78
C ALA A 126 -18.52 8.37 -4.10
N THR A 127 -18.64 8.05 -5.38
CA THR A 127 -19.08 6.73 -5.88
C THR A 127 -17.92 5.88 -6.37
N ASN A 128 -16.78 6.49 -6.65
CA ASN A 128 -15.59 5.82 -7.10
C ASN A 128 -14.36 6.61 -6.66
N LEU A 129 -13.28 5.88 -6.46
CA LEU A 129 -11.94 6.42 -6.35
C LEU A 129 -11.11 5.87 -7.51
N ARG A 130 -10.21 6.69 -8.04
CA ARG A 130 -9.32 6.31 -9.13
C ARG A 130 -7.92 6.76 -8.79
N PHE A 131 -6.96 5.91 -9.14
CA PHE A 131 -5.55 6.20 -9.05
C PHE A 131 -4.84 5.80 -10.33
N THR A 132 -3.68 6.38 -10.55
CA THR A 132 -2.69 5.90 -11.50
C THR A 132 -1.54 5.24 -10.75
N MET A 133 -1.25 3.97 -11.00
CA MET A 133 0.02 3.37 -10.57
C MET A 133 1.15 3.90 -11.44
N GLY A 134 2.15 4.49 -10.78
CA GLY A 134 3.32 5.13 -11.37
C GLY A 134 3.53 6.58 -10.93
N VAL A 135 4.64 7.18 -11.38
CA VAL A 135 5.04 8.54 -11.02
C VAL A 135 4.69 9.51 -12.16
N PRO A 136 4.12 10.71 -11.90
CA PRO A 136 3.84 11.70 -12.94
C PRO A 136 5.08 12.07 -13.76
N VAL A 137 4.89 12.43 -15.05
CA VAL A 137 6.02 12.69 -15.98
C VAL A 137 6.96 13.77 -15.44
N ALA A 138 6.42 14.82 -14.83
CA ALA A 138 7.20 15.93 -14.27
C ALA A 138 8.14 15.52 -13.12
N GLU A 139 7.82 14.41 -12.43
CA GLU A 139 8.58 13.92 -11.27
C GLU A 139 9.42 12.67 -11.62
N ASN A 140 9.05 11.91 -12.65
CA ASN A 140 9.65 10.61 -12.94
C ASN A 140 11.17 10.66 -13.20
N HIS A 141 11.64 11.65 -13.95
CA HIS A 141 13.06 11.77 -14.33
C HIS A 141 13.78 12.89 -13.57
N ALA A 142 13.10 13.52 -12.60
CA ALA A 142 13.70 14.56 -11.78
C ALA A 142 14.80 13.96 -10.88
N ASN A 143 15.74 14.80 -10.44
CA ASN A 143 16.86 14.37 -9.62
C ASN A 143 16.36 13.86 -8.25
N PRO A 144 16.48 12.55 -7.94
CA PRO A 144 15.96 11.97 -6.70
C PRO A 144 16.61 12.57 -5.46
N LEU A 145 17.83 13.12 -5.56
CA LEU A 145 18.53 13.78 -4.45
C LEU A 145 17.87 15.11 -4.03
N THR A 146 16.99 15.66 -4.87
CA THR A 146 16.30 16.93 -4.64
C THR A 146 14.80 16.76 -4.40
N LEU A 147 14.25 15.58 -4.70
CA LEU A 147 12.85 15.29 -4.48
C LEU A 147 12.60 15.02 -2.99
N PRO A 148 11.41 15.36 -2.46
CA PRO A 148 11.02 14.96 -1.11
C PRO A 148 10.71 13.45 -1.05
N SER A 149 10.67 12.90 0.16
CA SER A 149 10.08 11.58 0.39
C SER A 149 8.64 11.52 -0.15
N PRO A 150 8.20 10.40 -0.74
CA PRO A 150 8.92 9.12 -0.94
C PRO A 150 9.68 9.01 -2.28
N LEU A 151 9.82 10.11 -3.03
CA LEU A 151 10.47 10.11 -4.35
C LEU A 151 12.01 10.14 -4.27
N ASN A 152 12.58 10.30 -3.08
CA ASN A 152 14.02 10.16 -2.85
C ASN A 152 14.45 8.75 -2.40
N ASP A 153 13.53 7.78 -2.35
CA ASP A 153 13.88 6.38 -2.04
C ASP A 153 14.70 5.80 -3.21
N SER A 154 16.01 5.65 -2.99
CA SER A 154 16.95 5.16 -3.99
C SER A 154 16.64 3.73 -4.46
N SER A 155 15.96 2.94 -3.63
CA SER A 155 15.56 1.58 -3.95
C SER A 155 14.42 1.56 -5.00
N MET A 156 13.67 2.66 -5.10
CA MET A 156 12.60 2.90 -6.07
C MET A 156 13.03 3.77 -7.26
N PHE A 157 14.30 4.12 -7.38
CA PHE A 157 14.86 4.84 -8.54
C PHE A 157 15.70 3.88 -9.40
N TRP A 158 15.63 3.98 -10.73
CA TRP A 158 16.41 3.11 -11.64
C TRP A 158 17.61 3.83 -12.23
N SER A 159 17.35 4.89 -12.98
CA SER A 159 18.37 5.71 -13.64
C SER A 159 17.76 7.07 -13.96
N TRP A 160 18.57 8.07 -14.29
CA TRP A 160 18.02 9.36 -14.73
C TRP A 160 17.28 9.21 -16.06
N GLN A 161 17.78 8.33 -16.95
CA GLN A 161 17.16 8.06 -18.24
C GLN A 161 15.79 7.41 -18.11
N ASN A 162 15.60 6.38 -17.28
CA ASN A 162 14.32 5.68 -17.16
C ASN A 162 13.42 6.22 -16.02
N GLY A 163 14.03 6.89 -15.04
CA GLY A 163 13.35 7.46 -13.90
C GLY A 163 13.10 6.45 -12.77
N HIS A 164 11.94 6.56 -12.15
CA HIS A 164 11.51 5.75 -11.02
C HIS A 164 10.95 4.40 -11.45
N LYS A 165 11.12 3.41 -10.57
CA LYS A 165 10.35 2.16 -10.58
C LYS A 165 8.94 2.50 -10.10
N PHE A 166 7.94 2.32 -10.93
CA PHE A 166 6.53 2.50 -10.60
C PHE A 166 6.00 1.38 -9.73
N LEU A 167 6.48 0.18 -9.98
CA LEU A 167 6.23 -1.04 -9.23
C LEU A 167 7.55 -1.80 -9.14
N ARG A 168 7.84 -2.34 -7.97
CA ARG A 168 8.98 -3.21 -7.71
C ARG A 168 8.50 -4.45 -6.97
N ILE A 169 8.75 -5.61 -7.56
CA ILE A 169 8.62 -6.93 -6.95
C ILE A 169 9.99 -7.58 -7.04
N ASP A 170 10.57 -7.94 -5.91
CA ASP A 170 11.73 -8.83 -5.83
C ASP A 170 11.34 -10.03 -4.99
N VAL A 171 11.63 -11.22 -5.50
CA VAL A 171 11.36 -12.48 -4.81
C VAL A 171 12.55 -13.43 -4.90
N SER A 172 12.69 -14.25 -3.88
CA SER A 172 13.63 -15.36 -3.83
C SER A 172 12.87 -16.67 -3.61
N LYS A 173 13.31 -17.74 -4.26
CA LYS A 173 12.67 -19.05 -4.10
C LYS A 173 12.88 -19.53 -2.67
N HIS A 174 11.81 -19.91 -1.98
CA HIS A 174 11.88 -20.24 -0.56
C HIS A 174 12.84 -21.42 -0.28
N SER A 175 12.85 -22.43 -1.15
CA SER A 175 13.72 -23.60 -1.01
C SER A 175 15.17 -23.36 -1.45
N ASP A 176 15.43 -22.30 -2.22
CA ASP A 176 16.76 -21.94 -2.74
C ASP A 176 16.83 -20.41 -2.93
N PRO A 177 17.22 -19.66 -1.89
CA PRO A 177 17.24 -18.20 -1.94
C PRO A 177 18.22 -17.61 -2.98
N THR A 178 19.13 -18.42 -3.55
CA THR A 178 20.01 -17.95 -4.64
C THR A 178 19.26 -17.79 -5.95
N ARG A 179 18.11 -18.46 -6.10
CA ARG A 179 17.18 -18.30 -7.21
C ARG A 179 16.29 -17.09 -6.97
N THR A 180 16.61 -15.98 -7.62
CA THR A 180 15.85 -14.72 -7.54
C THR A 180 15.10 -14.43 -8.83
N TRP A 181 14.02 -13.66 -8.71
CA TRP A 181 13.25 -13.14 -9.82
C TRP A 181 12.74 -11.74 -9.50
N SER A 182 12.71 -10.86 -10.50
CA SER A 182 12.34 -9.45 -10.32
C SER A 182 11.35 -8.99 -11.37
N TYR A 183 10.40 -8.15 -10.96
CA TYR A 183 9.60 -7.33 -11.84
C TYR A 183 9.67 -5.87 -11.42
N HIS A 184 10.37 -5.06 -12.23
CA HIS A 184 10.47 -3.61 -12.05
C HIS A 184 9.82 -2.93 -13.24
N LEU A 185 8.64 -2.36 -13.02
CA LEU A 185 7.93 -1.59 -14.02
C LEU A 185 8.31 -0.10 -13.91
N GLY A 186 8.53 0.57 -15.02
CA GLY A 186 8.73 2.01 -15.10
C GLY A 186 8.66 2.50 -16.54
N SER A 187 9.08 3.73 -16.84
CA SER A 187 9.08 4.23 -18.22
C SER A 187 10.18 3.55 -19.06
N VAL A 188 9.82 3.10 -20.27
CA VAL A 188 10.70 2.29 -21.13
C VAL A 188 10.84 2.92 -22.51
N GLY A 189 12.00 2.72 -23.15
CA GLY A 189 12.32 3.35 -24.43
C GLY A 189 12.53 4.87 -24.28
N CYS A 190 13.19 5.28 -23.20
CA CYS A 190 13.55 6.66 -22.94
C CYS A 190 14.89 6.98 -23.61
N GLU A 191 14.90 7.95 -24.53
CA GLU A 191 16.12 8.38 -25.22
C GLU A 191 16.76 9.59 -24.53
N SER A 192 18.05 9.49 -24.20
CA SER A 192 18.86 10.57 -23.67
C SER A 192 20.34 10.37 -24.02
N GLU A 193 21.18 11.37 -23.82
CA GLU A 193 22.63 11.29 -24.10
C GLU A 193 23.34 10.18 -23.32
N SER A 194 22.83 9.80 -22.14
CA SER A 194 23.35 8.72 -21.32
C SER A 194 22.36 8.31 -20.22
N ALA A 195 22.58 7.15 -19.59
CA ALA A 195 21.75 6.65 -18.48
C ALA A 195 21.65 7.62 -17.27
N VAL A 196 22.63 8.52 -17.11
CA VAL A 196 22.68 9.54 -16.04
C VAL A 196 22.12 10.90 -16.46
N ARG A 197 21.43 10.96 -17.61
CA ARG A 197 20.72 12.16 -18.08
C ARG A 197 19.24 11.85 -18.30
N PRO A 198 18.33 12.76 -17.90
CA PRO A 198 16.92 12.59 -18.18
C PRO A 198 16.63 12.70 -19.69
N PRO A 199 15.58 12.05 -20.19
CA PRO A 199 15.14 12.21 -21.57
C PRO A 199 14.49 13.59 -21.76
N GLU A 200 14.71 14.20 -22.92
CA GLU A 200 14.05 15.47 -23.28
C GLU A 200 12.63 15.25 -23.85
N LYS A 201 12.37 14.04 -24.37
CA LYS A 201 11.09 13.63 -24.94
C LYS A 201 10.45 12.55 -24.08
N SER A 202 9.15 12.34 -24.27
CA SER A 202 8.46 11.22 -23.65
C SER A 202 9.06 9.89 -24.10
N CYS A 203 9.21 8.96 -23.16
CA CYS A 203 9.62 7.59 -23.46
C CYS A 203 8.59 6.88 -24.34
N ALA A 204 9.04 5.88 -25.11
CA ALA A 204 8.17 5.10 -25.99
C ALA A 204 6.99 4.45 -25.25
N PHE A 205 7.24 3.93 -24.05
CA PHE A 205 6.22 3.33 -23.19
C PHE A 205 6.15 4.06 -21.85
N THR A 206 4.99 4.62 -21.56
CA THR A 206 4.75 5.38 -20.32
C THR A 206 4.45 4.48 -19.13
N ASN A 207 3.94 3.26 -19.36
CA ASN A 207 3.69 2.21 -18.35
C ASN A 207 2.94 2.66 -17.09
N ARG A 208 2.08 3.67 -17.20
CA ARG A 208 1.19 4.12 -16.13
C ARG A 208 -0.12 3.36 -16.21
N VAL A 209 -0.51 2.71 -15.12
CA VAL A 209 -1.71 1.86 -15.07
C VAL A 209 -2.78 2.57 -14.25
N GLU A 210 -3.89 2.95 -14.89
CA GLU A 210 -5.05 3.50 -14.20
C GLU A 210 -5.97 2.38 -13.72
N PHE A 211 -6.50 2.49 -12.50
CA PHE A 211 -7.51 1.58 -11.99
C PHE A 211 -8.58 2.34 -11.20
N ILE A 212 -9.82 1.83 -11.27
CA ILE A 212 -11.01 2.41 -10.67
C ILE A 212 -11.53 1.48 -9.59
N LEU A 213 -11.72 2.03 -8.40
CA LEU A 213 -12.23 1.36 -7.23
C LEU A 213 -13.66 1.87 -6.94
N PRO A 214 -14.71 1.08 -7.19
CA PRO A 214 -16.09 1.48 -6.93
C PRO A 214 -16.35 1.58 -5.42
N MET A 215 -16.98 2.65 -4.96
CA MET A 215 -17.27 2.89 -3.54
C MET A 215 -18.77 2.84 -3.28
N THR A 216 -19.15 2.42 -2.08
CA THR A 216 -20.52 2.58 -1.59
C THR A 216 -20.68 3.98 -1.00
N GLN A 217 -21.68 4.75 -1.46
CA GLN A 217 -21.93 6.07 -0.89
C GLN A 217 -22.19 5.98 0.61
N LEU A 218 -21.83 7.05 1.33
CA LEU A 218 -21.88 7.16 2.80
C LEU A 218 -20.92 6.25 3.58
N ASP A 219 -20.36 5.23 2.93
CA ASP A 219 -19.30 4.41 3.50
C ASP A 219 -17.95 5.13 3.31
N THR A 220 -17.27 5.38 4.43
CA THR A 220 -15.97 6.04 4.45
C THR A 220 -14.89 5.16 5.06
N ASP A 221 -15.25 3.95 5.49
CA ASP A 221 -14.32 3.01 6.12
C ASP A 221 -13.78 2.12 5.01
N LEU A 222 -12.79 2.65 4.31
CA LEU A 222 -12.20 2.03 3.13
C LEU A 222 -10.94 1.26 3.54
N ASP A 223 -10.87 -0.02 3.16
CA ASP A 223 -9.71 -0.88 3.35
C ASP A 223 -9.32 -1.51 2.01
N LEU A 224 -8.06 -1.36 1.61
CA LEU A 224 -7.55 -1.91 0.35
C LEU A 224 -6.91 -3.28 0.55
N GLU A 225 -7.25 -4.20 -0.33
CA GLU A 225 -6.55 -5.48 -0.47
C GLU A 225 -5.70 -5.46 -1.74
N VAL A 226 -4.44 -5.89 -1.61
CA VAL A 226 -3.48 -6.00 -2.70
C VAL A 226 -3.03 -7.44 -2.86
N SER A 227 -3.19 -8.01 -4.06
CA SER A 227 -2.86 -9.40 -4.40
C SER A 227 -1.67 -9.46 -5.36
N VAL A 228 -0.49 -9.78 -4.82
CA VAL A 228 0.74 -9.96 -5.62
C VAL A 228 0.58 -11.16 -6.56
N SER A 229 -0.12 -12.21 -6.11
CA SER A 229 -0.38 -13.43 -6.90
C SER A 229 -1.16 -13.12 -8.19
N ASN A 230 -2.09 -12.15 -8.15
CA ASN A 230 -2.82 -11.69 -9.34
C ASN A 230 -1.93 -10.92 -10.33
N ILE A 231 -0.91 -10.19 -9.86
CA ILE A 231 0.05 -9.47 -10.72
C ILE A 231 0.89 -10.46 -11.53
N VAL A 232 1.37 -11.52 -10.88
CA VAL A 232 2.25 -12.53 -11.49
C VAL A 232 1.50 -13.75 -12.03
N ALA A 233 0.17 -13.69 -12.07
CA ALA A 233 -0.67 -14.80 -12.50
C ALA A 233 -0.32 -15.28 -13.91
N GLN A 234 -0.20 -16.60 -14.08
CA GLN A 234 0.15 -17.25 -15.36
C GLN A 234 1.58 -16.93 -15.85
N VAL A 235 2.46 -16.43 -14.98
CA VAL A 235 3.90 -16.36 -15.24
C VAL A 235 4.59 -17.47 -14.44
N ASN A 236 5.43 -18.28 -15.09
CA ASN A 236 6.26 -19.24 -14.39
C ASN A 236 7.60 -18.59 -14.04
N LEU A 237 7.75 -18.12 -12.80
CA LEU A 237 8.97 -17.46 -12.32
C LEU A 237 10.19 -18.40 -12.30
N GLU A 238 9.99 -19.72 -12.34
CA GLU A 238 11.11 -20.68 -12.43
C GLU A 238 11.77 -20.65 -13.81
N ASP A 239 10.99 -20.48 -14.87
CA ASP A 239 11.49 -20.62 -16.26
C ASP A 239 11.58 -19.29 -16.99
N SER A 240 10.83 -18.28 -16.54
CA SER A 240 10.78 -16.97 -17.18
C SER A 240 11.91 -16.06 -16.68
N PRO A 241 12.53 -15.26 -17.56
CA PRO A 241 13.46 -14.23 -17.10
C PRO A 241 12.75 -13.17 -16.24
N SER A 242 13.53 -12.43 -15.45
CA SER A 242 13.06 -11.20 -14.81
C SER A 242 12.60 -10.19 -15.85
N CYS A 243 11.73 -9.28 -15.42
CA CYS A 243 11.29 -8.13 -16.21
C CYS A 243 11.71 -6.83 -15.50
N MET A 244 12.87 -6.27 -15.82
CA MET A 244 13.35 -4.99 -15.28
C MET A 244 13.53 -3.96 -16.40
N PHE A 245 12.51 -3.12 -16.62
CA PHE A 245 12.51 -2.06 -17.65
C PHE A 245 12.68 -2.53 -19.10
N GLU A 246 12.38 -3.79 -19.43
CA GLU A 246 12.21 -4.23 -20.82
C GLU A 246 10.88 -3.72 -21.39
N THR A 247 10.76 -3.79 -22.72
CA THR A 247 9.52 -3.41 -23.41
C THR A 247 8.34 -4.24 -22.89
N PRO A 248 7.14 -3.62 -22.70
CA PRO A 248 5.93 -4.34 -22.31
C PRO A 248 5.42 -5.31 -23.38
N GLU A 249 6.13 -5.46 -24.50
CA GLU A 249 5.78 -6.38 -25.59
C GLU A 249 6.57 -7.70 -25.53
N THR A 250 7.61 -7.78 -24.69
CA THR A 250 8.45 -8.99 -24.54
C THR A 250 7.93 -9.89 -23.43
N ALA A 251 7.97 -11.20 -23.62
CA ALA A 251 7.65 -12.14 -22.54
C ALA A 251 8.74 -12.19 -21.45
N PRO A 252 8.39 -12.21 -20.14
CA PRO A 252 7.03 -12.26 -19.59
C PRO A 252 6.41 -10.88 -19.27
N CYS A 253 7.09 -9.77 -19.60
CA CYS A 253 6.62 -8.40 -19.32
C CYS A 253 5.24 -8.11 -19.91
N ASP A 254 4.96 -8.62 -21.11
CA ASP A 254 3.66 -8.55 -21.76
C ASP A 254 2.54 -9.12 -20.88
N LYS A 255 2.76 -10.28 -20.29
CA LYS A 255 1.78 -10.91 -19.42
C LYS A 255 1.62 -10.14 -18.11
N LEU A 256 2.72 -9.66 -17.54
CA LEU A 256 2.71 -8.90 -16.28
C LEU A 256 1.95 -7.58 -16.41
N ILE A 257 2.17 -6.83 -17.49
CA ILE A 257 1.42 -5.58 -17.71
C ILE A 257 -0.06 -5.86 -18.00
N GLN A 258 -0.37 -6.92 -18.75
CA GLN A 258 -1.76 -7.33 -19.01
C GLN A 258 -2.48 -7.72 -17.71
N ASN A 259 -1.80 -8.38 -16.78
CA ASN A 259 -2.36 -8.69 -15.47
C ASN A 259 -2.65 -7.41 -14.66
N LEU A 260 -1.76 -6.41 -14.68
CA LEU A 260 -1.99 -5.13 -14.00
C LEU A 260 -3.20 -4.37 -14.56
N VAL A 261 -3.49 -4.50 -15.86
CA VAL A 261 -4.59 -3.79 -16.53
C VAL A 261 -5.92 -4.57 -16.45
N HIS A 262 -5.88 -5.89 -16.47
CA HIS A 262 -7.09 -6.71 -16.66
C HIS A 262 -7.45 -7.63 -15.50
N ARG A 263 -6.62 -7.74 -14.46
CA ARG A 263 -6.94 -8.53 -13.26
C ARG A 263 -7.18 -7.63 -12.04
N PRO A 264 -8.07 -8.02 -11.13
CA PRO A 264 -8.26 -7.31 -9.87
C PRO A 264 -7.10 -7.63 -8.90
N TRP A 265 -5.96 -7.00 -9.09
CA TRP A 265 -4.83 -7.09 -8.14
C TRP A 265 -4.94 -6.09 -6.98
N ILE A 266 -5.82 -5.09 -7.11
CA ILE A 266 -6.19 -4.14 -6.06
C ILE A 266 -7.71 -3.99 -6.03
N LYS A 267 -8.30 -4.05 -4.83
CA LYS A 267 -9.75 -3.93 -4.61
C LYS A 267 -10.03 -3.47 -3.18
N TRP A 268 -11.28 -3.10 -2.90
CA TRP A 268 -11.75 -2.96 -1.51
C TRP A 268 -11.91 -4.33 -0.85
N GLN A 269 -11.69 -4.37 0.46
CA GLN A 269 -12.03 -5.48 1.35
C GLN A 269 -13.54 -5.74 1.40
#